data_AF-A0A956DJB4-F1
#
_entry.id   AF-A0A956DJB4-F1
#
_cell.length_a   1.000
_cell.length_b   1.000
_cell.length_c   1.000
_cell.angle_alpha   90.00
_cell.angle_beta   90.00
_cell.angle_gamma   90.00
#
_symmetry.space_group_name_H-M   'P 1'
#
loop_
_entity.id
_entity.type
_entity.pdbx_description
1 polymer ?
#
loop_
_entity_poly.entity_id
_entity_poly.type
_entity_poly.pdbx_seq_one_letter_code
_entity_poly.pdbx_strand_id
1 'polypeptide(L)'
;MTESDRDAALLGRIAVKNRFITMEQLAEATRRRGRKGQKLGAVLVELGMITELQLGKILALQKRYLQQRAQEPTPPRVLERVKVPTPRDWVAQEDELARQPVFPSPTPEAPPTTEPQAMVPIEPPRMERPRGAITDPATPAARRSEAPPMVEPPPFDDWQSGDDEWAPDATEDALDVDLDHADFDVAGDDIEPLRPSQGRITPDPRPAPQPLPKAVPRAVSRSPTLPPEPLPEPAPPPAPAAERQVQPVASEEWEREGLPNLEPRPFVLPTPSARVHDLHRFLEAAVRSGASDVHVHAGAPVKMRQFGRLRDISDSPLSADATQRVLLEMLTSYQADVLSELGEVDFAYPIPGIGRFRCNVYRHHRGFNGVFHIVPTAPPTLESLGLPTSLARLTNFAQGLVLLTGPAGCGKTSTLAAIVDIINTERSEHILTIEDPIEYVHESRRCVVNQRQVGRHTSSFARALRGALREDPDIICIGELRDIETISLALSAAETGHLVLATLHTGSSIGTINRIVGAYPPAQQPQVRSMLSESLRAVISQRLVPRADGRGVVPALEILYVNKAIGALIREGRAFQIRSALQTGKAQGMQLLSMALDDLVKAGTVAAADANRFRPEGVEGSP
;
A
#
# COMPACT_ATOMS: atom_id res chain seq x y z
N MET A 1 -13.65 -32.07 26.54
CA MET A 1 -12.20 -32.19 26.24
C MET A 1 -11.51 -32.72 27.46
N THR A 2 -10.73 -33.79 27.31
CA THR A 2 -9.85 -34.29 28.38
C THR A 2 -8.68 -33.32 28.59
N GLU A 3 -7.99 -33.40 29.73
CA GLU A 3 -6.78 -32.59 30.00
C GLU A 3 -5.70 -32.83 28.93
N SER A 4 -5.57 -34.07 28.46
CA SER A 4 -4.70 -34.46 27.35
C SER A 4 -5.05 -33.78 26.02
N ASP A 5 -6.34 -33.52 25.76
CA ASP A 5 -6.77 -32.80 24.55
C ASP A 5 -6.46 -31.30 24.62
N ARG A 6 -6.52 -30.71 25.82
CA ARG A 6 -6.14 -29.32 26.05
C ARG A 6 -4.65 -29.10 25.88
N ASP A 7 -3.84 -30.03 26.40
CA ASP A 7 -2.38 -29.98 26.25
C ASP A 7 -1.93 -30.18 24.82
N ALA A 8 -2.59 -31.06 24.07
CA ALA A 8 -2.34 -31.24 22.65
C ALA A 8 -2.72 -29.99 21.84
N ALA A 9 -3.88 -29.38 22.11
CA ALA A 9 -4.30 -28.14 21.47
C ALA A 9 -3.34 -26.97 21.76
N LEU A 10 -2.83 -26.88 23.00
CA LEU A 10 -1.84 -25.88 23.37
C LEU A 10 -0.50 -26.10 22.65
N LEU A 11 -0.01 -27.34 22.59
CA LEU A 11 1.23 -27.68 21.91
C LEU A 11 1.16 -27.35 20.40
N GLY A 12 0.05 -27.71 19.74
CA GLY A 12 -0.18 -27.40 18.33
C GLY A 12 -0.20 -25.88 18.06
N ARG A 13 -0.85 -25.11 18.92
CA ARG A 13 -0.90 -23.64 18.80
C ARG A 13 0.46 -22.98 19.01
N ILE A 14 1.26 -23.46 19.96
CA ILE A 14 2.63 -22.96 20.18
C ILE A 14 3.53 -23.28 18.98
N ALA A 15 3.37 -24.47 18.38
CA ALA A 15 4.12 -24.86 17.19
C ALA A 15 3.81 -23.95 15.98
N VAL A 16 2.53 -23.60 15.76
CA VAL A 16 2.12 -22.67 14.69
C VAL A 16 2.58 -21.24 14.99
N LYS A 17 2.35 -20.73 16.21
CA LYS A 17 2.71 -19.37 16.63
C LYS A 17 4.18 -19.06 16.44
N ASN A 18 5.05 -20.04 16.71
CA ASN A 18 6.49 -19.89 16.60
C ASN A 18 7.05 -20.34 15.24
N ARG A 19 6.16 -20.51 14.23
CA ARG A 19 6.51 -20.86 12.85
C ARG A 19 7.28 -22.18 12.72
N PHE A 20 7.07 -23.12 13.64
CA PHE A 20 7.62 -24.47 13.51
C PHE A 20 6.82 -25.32 12.52
N ILE A 21 5.49 -25.11 12.44
CA ILE A 21 4.59 -25.77 11.49
C ILE A 21 3.52 -24.79 10.98
N THR A 22 2.87 -25.10 9.86
CA THR A 22 1.72 -24.35 9.33
C THR A 22 0.39 -24.84 9.93
N MET A 23 -0.68 -24.05 9.77
CA MET A 23 -2.04 -24.48 10.19
C MET A 23 -2.54 -25.70 9.42
N GLU A 24 -2.15 -25.85 8.15
CA GLU A 24 -2.47 -27.00 7.32
C GLU A 24 -1.76 -28.27 7.82
N GLN A 25 -0.47 -28.16 8.16
CA GLN A 25 0.30 -29.23 8.78
C GLN A 25 -0.27 -29.63 10.15
N LEU A 26 -0.73 -28.66 10.95
CA LEU A 26 -1.39 -28.94 12.22
C LEU A 26 -2.74 -29.66 12.03
N ALA A 27 -3.54 -29.26 11.05
CA ALA A 27 -4.80 -29.94 10.71
C ALA A 27 -4.54 -31.38 10.27
N GLU A 28 -3.52 -31.61 9.45
CA GLU A 28 -3.12 -32.94 9.00
C GLU A 28 -2.65 -33.83 10.16
N ALA A 29 -1.76 -33.32 11.01
CA ALA A 29 -1.29 -34.02 12.21
C ALA A 29 -2.45 -34.35 13.18
N THR A 30 -3.43 -33.44 13.29
CA THR A 30 -4.61 -33.64 14.14
C THR A 30 -5.57 -34.69 13.57
N ARG A 31 -5.75 -34.75 12.24
CA ARG A 31 -6.51 -35.82 11.56
C ARG A 31 -5.85 -37.18 11.75
N ARG A 32 -4.53 -37.25 11.57
CA ARG A 32 -3.76 -38.50 11.66
C ARG A 32 -3.65 -39.05 13.09
N ARG A 33 -3.71 -38.17 14.10
CA ARG A 33 -3.74 -38.54 15.53
C ARG A 33 -4.97 -39.39 15.94
N GLY A 34 -6.00 -39.51 15.09
CA GLY A 34 -7.29 -40.15 15.38
C GLY A 34 -7.28 -41.37 16.33
N ARG A 35 -8.20 -41.34 17.31
CA ARG A 35 -8.60 -42.36 18.34
C ARG A 35 -7.54 -43.25 19.03
N LYS A 36 -6.24 -43.18 18.69
CA LYS A 36 -5.17 -44.04 19.27
C LYS A 36 -4.44 -43.43 20.47
N GLY A 37 -4.89 -42.29 21.00
CA GLY A 37 -4.29 -41.70 22.22
C GLY A 37 -2.84 -41.21 22.06
N GLN A 38 -2.31 -41.13 20.84
CA GLN A 38 -0.95 -40.66 20.59
C GLN A 38 -0.80 -39.17 20.91
N LYS A 39 0.37 -38.80 21.45
CA LYS A 39 0.71 -37.40 21.76
C LYS A 39 0.97 -36.64 20.46
N LEU A 40 0.37 -35.46 20.30
CA LEU A 40 0.50 -34.63 19.09
C LEU A 40 1.96 -34.35 18.71
N GLY A 41 2.83 -34.12 19.70
CA GLY A 41 4.26 -33.89 19.45
C GLY A 41 4.96 -35.06 18.77
N ALA A 42 4.61 -36.30 19.11
CA ALA A 42 5.19 -37.49 18.47
C ALA A 42 4.72 -37.62 17.02
N VAL A 43 3.44 -37.35 16.75
CA VAL A 43 2.87 -37.38 15.39
C VAL A 43 3.54 -36.33 14.48
N LEU A 44 3.84 -35.14 15.02
CA LEU A 44 4.53 -34.09 14.26
C LEU A 44 5.97 -34.47 13.89
N VAL A 45 6.67 -35.21 14.75
CA VAL A 45 8.02 -35.73 14.46
C VAL A 45 7.96 -36.88 13.46
N GLU A 46 7.03 -37.83 13.66
CA GLU A 46 6.83 -38.98 12.77
C GLU A 46 6.48 -38.55 11.33
N LEU A 47 5.71 -37.47 11.18
CA LEU A 47 5.38 -36.87 9.89
C LEU A 47 6.51 -36.04 9.26
N GLY A 48 7.67 -35.92 9.94
CA GLY A 48 8.79 -35.10 9.48
C GLY A 48 8.49 -33.60 9.45
N MET A 49 7.42 -33.14 10.13
CA MET A 49 7.01 -31.73 10.15
C MET A 49 7.89 -30.90 11.09
N ILE A 50 8.43 -31.53 12.15
CA ILE A 50 9.38 -30.94 13.09
C ILE A 50 10.45 -31.96 13.48
N THR A 51 11.64 -31.49 13.84
CA THR A 51 12.69 -32.34 14.45
C THR A 51 12.46 -32.52 15.96
N GLU A 52 13.08 -33.53 16.56
CA GLU A 52 13.05 -33.72 18.03
C GLU A 52 13.57 -32.49 18.79
N LEU A 53 14.58 -31.80 18.23
CA LEU A 53 15.11 -30.56 18.78
C LEU A 53 14.07 -29.42 18.76
N GLN A 54 13.29 -29.32 17.69
CA GLN A 54 12.20 -28.35 17.58
C GLN A 54 11.05 -28.70 18.52
N LEU A 55 10.70 -29.99 18.66
CA LEU A 55 9.73 -30.44 19.64
C LEU A 55 10.16 -30.10 21.07
N GLY A 56 11.45 -30.26 21.40
CA GLY A 56 12.01 -29.85 22.69
C GLY A 56 11.84 -28.35 22.97
N LYS A 57 12.06 -27.49 21.96
CA LYS A 57 11.82 -26.04 22.05
C LYS A 57 10.34 -25.71 22.26
N ILE A 58 9.45 -26.37 21.54
CA ILE A 58 7.99 -26.19 21.66
C ILE A 58 7.51 -26.58 23.07
N LEU A 59 7.98 -27.72 23.59
CA LEU A 59 7.64 -28.18 24.95
C LEU A 59 8.17 -27.24 26.04
N ALA A 60 9.37 -26.68 25.86
CA ALA A 60 9.91 -25.67 26.78
C ALA A 60 9.06 -24.39 26.80
N LEU A 61 8.61 -23.94 25.62
CA LEU A 61 7.68 -22.81 25.50
C LEU A 61 6.33 -23.10 26.14
N GLN A 62 5.79 -24.32 25.95
CA GLN A 62 4.56 -24.78 26.59
C GLN A 62 4.67 -24.77 28.11
N LYS A 63 5.78 -25.29 28.66
CA LYS A 63 6.02 -25.30 30.10
C LYS A 63 6.09 -23.88 30.67
N ARG A 64 6.79 -22.97 30.00
CA ARG A 64 6.87 -21.56 30.41
C ARG A 64 5.50 -20.88 30.38
N TYR A 65 4.69 -21.16 29.37
CA TYR A 65 3.32 -20.65 29.25
C TYR A 65 2.41 -21.15 30.37
N LEU A 66 2.46 -22.44 30.70
CA LEU A 66 1.68 -23.01 31.81
C LEU A 66 2.12 -22.46 33.18
N GLN A 67 3.42 -22.21 33.37
CA GLN A 67 3.95 -21.61 34.60
C GLN A 67 3.49 -20.16 34.78
N GLN A 68 3.47 -19.36 33.71
CA GLN A 68 2.97 -17.98 33.73
C GLN A 68 1.47 -17.94 34.03
N ARG A 69 0.70 -18.84 33.41
CA ARG A 69 -0.75 -18.97 33.63
C ARG A 69 -1.12 -19.42 35.04
N ALA A 70 -0.27 -20.21 35.70
CA ALA A 70 -0.46 -20.60 37.10
C ALA A 70 -0.20 -19.44 38.10
N GLN A 71 0.44 -18.35 37.66
CA GLN A 71 0.76 -17.17 38.47
C GLN A 71 -0.26 -16.02 38.28
N GLU A 72 -1.23 -16.17 37.37
CA GLU A 72 -2.31 -15.18 37.16
C GLU A 72 -3.52 -15.49 38.07
N PRO A 73 -4.12 -14.48 38.74
CA PRO A 73 -5.34 -14.69 39.51
C PRO A 73 -6.49 -15.11 38.58
N THR A 74 -7.17 -16.19 38.94
CA THR A 74 -8.31 -16.71 38.16
C THR A 74 -9.46 -15.70 38.19
N PRO A 75 -9.97 -15.21 37.04
CA PRO A 75 -11.13 -14.32 37.03
C PRO A 75 -12.38 -15.05 37.52
N PRO A 76 -13.37 -14.35 38.12
CA PRO A 76 -14.58 -14.97 38.63
C PRO A 76 -15.35 -15.66 37.51
N ARG A 77 -15.78 -16.90 37.74
CA ARG A 77 -16.69 -17.63 36.85
C ARG A 77 -18.02 -16.89 36.79
N VAL A 78 -18.27 -16.16 35.71
CA VAL A 78 -19.62 -15.66 35.38
C VAL A 78 -20.04 -16.27 34.06
N LEU A 79 -20.55 -17.50 34.12
CA LEU A 79 -21.47 -18.05 33.12
C LEU A 79 -22.36 -19.07 33.83
N GLU A 80 -23.50 -18.62 34.32
CA GLU A 80 -24.67 -19.50 34.43
C GLU A 80 -25.81 -18.96 33.54
N ARG A 81 -26.16 -19.83 32.58
CA ARG A 81 -27.46 -19.96 31.89
C ARG A 81 -27.89 -18.81 30.98
N VAL A 82 -27.28 -18.79 29.79
CA VAL A 82 -28.05 -18.53 28.55
C VAL A 82 -28.27 -19.88 27.88
N LYS A 83 -29.53 -20.28 27.72
CA LYS A 83 -29.90 -21.48 26.96
C LYS A 83 -29.59 -21.22 25.49
N VAL A 84 -28.58 -21.90 24.96
CA VAL A 84 -28.28 -21.92 23.52
C VAL A 84 -29.29 -22.85 22.86
N PRO A 85 -30.00 -22.45 21.78
CA PRO A 85 -30.90 -23.34 21.06
C PRO A 85 -30.12 -24.50 20.43
N THR A 86 -30.67 -25.71 20.54
CA THR A 86 -30.09 -26.93 19.98
C THR A 86 -30.32 -27.00 18.46
N PRO A 87 -29.52 -27.75 17.68
CA PRO A 87 -29.70 -27.85 16.22
C PRO A 87 -31.12 -28.27 15.77
N ARG A 88 -31.89 -28.96 16.63
CA ARG A 88 -33.31 -29.26 16.38
C ARG A 88 -34.22 -28.03 16.44
N ASP A 89 -33.88 -27.05 17.29
CA ASP A 89 -34.60 -25.79 17.41
C ASP A 89 -34.40 -24.90 16.16
N TRP A 90 -33.29 -25.08 15.44
CA TRP A 90 -32.99 -24.34 14.20
C TRP A 90 -33.74 -24.91 13.00
N VAL A 91 -33.83 -26.24 12.91
CA VAL A 91 -34.59 -26.93 11.84
C VAL A 91 -36.10 -26.68 11.97
N ALA A 92 -36.63 -26.62 13.20
CA ALA A 92 -38.03 -26.27 13.42
C ALA A 92 -38.35 -24.81 13.02
N GLN A 93 -37.39 -23.90 13.19
CA GLN A 93 -37.51 -22.49 12.84
C GLN A 93 -37.41 -22.26 11.32
N GLU A 94 -36.58 -23.05 10.62
CA GLU A 94 -36.51 -23.07 9.15
C GLU A 94 -37.80 -23.63 8.51
N ASP A 95 -38.39 -24.69 9.08
CA ASP A 95 -39.67 -25.25 8.61
C ASP A 95 -40.85 -24.29 8.83
N GLU A 96 -40.80 -23.44 9.86
CA GLU A 96 -41.81 -22.41 10.15
C GLU A 96 -41.66 -21.18 9.24
N LEU A 97 -40.42 -20.81 8.89
CA LEU A 97 -40.10 -19.78 7.89
C LEU A 97 -40.46 -20.22 6.46
N ALA A 98 -40.32 -21.50 6.13
CA ALA A 98 -40.69 -22.06 4.83
C ALA A 98 -42.22 -22.15 4.60
N ARG A 99 -43.03 -22.05 5.65
CA ARG A 99 -44.51 -22.09 5.60
C ARG A 99 -45.16 -20.70 5.54
N GLN A 100 -44.37 -19.63 5.59
CA GLN A 100 -44.89 -18.28 5.41
C GLN A 100 -45.27 -18.05 3.94
N PRO A 101 -46.42 -17.43 3.63
CA PRO A 101 -46.80 -17.14 2.26
C PRO A 101 -45.77 -16.20 1.63
N VAL A 102 -45.11 -16.68 0.58
CA VAL A 102 -44.19 -15.89 -0.25
C VAL A 102 -45.00 -14.78 -0.92
N PHE A 103 -44.72 -13.53 -0.57
CA PHE A 103 -45.22 -12.39 -1.32
C PHE A 103 -44.66 -12.45 -2.75
N PRO A 104 -45.48 -12.34 -3.81
CA PRO A 104 -44.96 -12.38 -5.17
C PRO A 104 -44.03 -11.18 -5.40
N SER A 105 -42.84 -11.46 -5.91
CA SER A 105 -41.88 -10.45 -6.37
C SER A 105 -42.52 -9.54 -7.42
N PRO A 106 -42.29 -8.22 -7.39
CA PRO A 106 -42.78 -7.33 -8.44
C PRO A 106 -42.12 -7.70 -9.77
N THR A 107 -42.95 -8.04 -10.75
CA THR A 107 -42.55 -8.27 -12.15
C THR A 107 -42.12 -6.94 -12.76
N PRO A 108 -41.07 -6.89 -13.60
CA PRO A 108 -40.71 -5.66 -14.31
C PRO A 108 -41.82 -5.30 -15.31
N GLU A 109 -42.41 -4.12 -15.17
CA GLU A 109 -43.39 -3.58 -16.12
C GLU A 109 -42.77 -3.45 -17.51
N ALA A 110 -43.44 -4.04 -18.50
CA ALA A 110 -43.18 -3.80 -19.92
C ALA A 110 -43.65 -2.38 -20.30
N PRO A 111 -42.98 -1.70 -21.26
CA PRO A 111 -43.41 -0.39 -21.73
C PRO A 111 -44.77 -0.49 -22.44
N PRO A 112 -45.63 0.54 -22.38
CA PRO A 112 -46.95 0.50 -22.97
C PRO A 112 -46.87 0.39 -24.50
N THR A 113 -47.67 -0.54 -25.03
CA THR A 113 -47.96 -0.71 -26.45
C THR A 113 -48.92 0.39 -26.89
N THR A 114 -48.50 1.21 -27.85
CA THR A 114 -49.37 2.14 -28.57
C THR A 114 -49.65 1.55 -29.95
N GLU A 115 -50.93 1.41 -30.31
CA GLU A 115 -51.39 0.96 -31.64
C GLU A 115 -50.91 1.88 -32.78
N PRO A 116 -50.79 1.35 -34.02
CA PRO A 116 -50.07 2.00 -35.10
C PRO A 116 -50.91 3.12 -35.75
N GLN A 117 -50.43 4.36 -35.68
CA GLN A 117 -50.88 5.43 -36.57
C GLN A 117 -50.02 5.48 -37.82
N ALA A 118 -50.69 5.54 -38.98
CA ALA A 118 -50.09 5.51 -40.31
C ALA A 118 -49.05 6.63 -40.52
N MET A 119 -47.86 6.23 -40.95
CA MET A 119 -46.77 7.12 -41.35
C MET A 119 -47.08 7.78 -42.71
N VAL A 120 -47.12 9.11 -42.71
CA VAL A 120 -46.99 9.97 -43.89
C VAL A 120 -45.49 10.21 -44.15
N PRO A 121 -44.98 10.12 -45.39
CA PRO A 121 -43.56 10.30 -45.66
C PRO A 121 -43.17 11.79 -45.62
N ILE A 122 -42.14 12.11 -44.82
CA ILE A 122 -41.53 13.44 -44.75
C ILE A 122 -40.20 13.41 -45.54
N GLU A 123 -40.09 14.27 -46.54
CA GLU A 123 -38.89 14.49 -47.37
C GLU A 123 -37.73 15.14 -46.58
N PRO A 124 -36.47 14.93 -46.99
CA PRO A 124 -35.31 15.56 -46.35
C PRO A 124 -35.20 17.07 -46.70
N PRO A 125 -34.72 17.91 -45.76
CA PRO A 125 -34.73 19.36 -45.94
C PRO A 125 -33.64 19.85 -46.92
N ARG A 126 -34.06 20.72 -47.85
CA ARG A 126 -33.21 21.49 -48.76
C ARG A 126 -32.47 22.61 -48.02
N MET A 127 -31.15 22.72 -48.26
CA MET A 127 -30.36 23.89 -47.89
C MET A 127 -30.66 25.06 -48.84
N GLU A 128 -31.05 26.21 -48.29
CA GLU A 128 -31.03 27.50 -49.00
C GLU A 128 -29.95 28.43 -48.42
N ARG A 129 -29.17 29.01 -49.33
CA ARG A 129 -28.13 30.03 -49.07
C ARG A 129 -28.76 31.43 -49.08
N PRO A 130 -28.24 32.41 -48.31
CA PRO A 130 -28.42 33.81 -48.66
C PRO A 130 -27.28 34.31 -49.57
N ARG A 131 -27.64 35.16 -50.54
CA ARG A 131 -26.76 35.80 -51.54
C ARG A 131 -26.32 37.21 -51.12
N GLY A 132 -25.06 37.53 -51.46
CA GLY A 132 -24.60 38.85 -51.95
C GLY A 132 -23.75 39.67 -50.96
N ALA A 133 -22.63 40.31 -51.32
CA ALA A 133 -21.86 40.38 -52.57
C ALA A 133 -20.49 41.09 -52.33
N ILE A 134 -19.57 40.95 -53.30
CA ILE A 134 -18.38 41.77 -53.68
C ILE A 134 -17.15 41.73 -52.74
N THR A 135 -15.86 41.54 -53.11
CA THR A 135 -15.02 41.61 -54.34
C THR A 135 -13.84 40.62 -54.23
N ASP A 136 -13.42 40.01 -55.35
CA ASP A 136 -12.10 39.40 -55.61
C ASP A 136 -11.06 40.50 -55.98
N PRO A 137 -9.71 40.32 -55.94
CA PRO A 137 -9.07 39.35 -56.85
C PRO A 137 -7.74 38.69 -56.40
N ALA A 138 -7.40 37.63 -57.16
CA ALA A 138 -6.08 37.22 -57.65
C ALA A 138 -5.41 35.99 -56.99
N THR A 139 -5.55 34.85 -57.68
CA THR A 139 -4.63 33.70 -57.68
C THR A 139 -3.68 33.81 -58.88
N PRO A 140 -2.50 33.14 -58.88
CA PRO A 140 -2.33 32.15 -59.95
C PRO A 140 -1.68 30.82 -59.53
N ALA A 141 -2.30 29.75 -60.05
CA ALA A 141 -1.73 28.57 -60.69
C ALA A 141 -0.85 27.56 -59.91
N ALA A 142 -1.47 26.40 -59.63
CA ALA A 142 -1.13 25.06 -60.12
C ALA A 142 0.31 24.52 -60.03
N ARG A 143 0.46 23.34 -59.40
CA ARG A 143 0.93 22.10 -60.08
C ARG A 143 0.55 20.84 -59.30
N ARG A 144 0.10 19.84 -60.06
CA ARG A 144 -0.29 18.48 -59.68
C ARG A 144 0.96 17.59 -59.50
N SER A 145 0.86 16.56 -58.66
CA SER A 145 1.57 15.29 -58.86
C SER A 145 0.68 14.12 -58.46
N GLU A 146 0.58 13.17 -59.38
CA GLU A 146 -0.28 11.99 -59.40
C GLU A 146 0.16 10.90 -58.42
N ALA A 147 -0.78 10.09 -57.94
CA ALA A 147 -0.56 8.85 -57.20
C ALA A 147 -1.01 7.65 -58.06
N PRO A 148 -0.27 6.52 -58.08
CA PRO A 148 -0.64 5.33 -58.85
C PRO A 148 -1.65 4.42 -58.10
N PRO A 149 -2.42 3.57 -58.83
CA PRO A 149 -3.60 2.88 -58.30
C PRO A 149 -3.30 1.56 -57.58
N MET A 150 -4.26 1.17 -56.73
CA MET A 150 -4.30 -0.06 -55.95
C MET A 150 -4.59 -1.30 -56.82
N VAL A 151 -3.98 -2.43 -56.46
CA VAL A 151 -4.21 -3.76 -57.04
C VAL A 151 -4.97 -4.61 -56.00
N GLU A 152 -6.11 -5.18 -56.40
CA GLU A 152 -6.91 -6.12 -55.60
C GLU A 152 -6.27 -7.53 -55.57
N PRO A 153 -6.43 -8.30 -54.47
CA PRO A 153 -5.94 -9.68 -54.40
C PRO A 153 -6.96 -10.68 -55.00
N PRO A 154 -6.50 -11.79 -55.63
CA PRO A 154 -7.38 -12.88 -56.05
C PRO A 154 -7.68 -13.88 -54.90
N PRO A 155 -8.74 -14.71 -55.05
CA PRO A 155 -9.36 -15.46 -53.96
C PRO A 155 -8.71 -16.82 -53.67
N PHE A 156 -9.00 -17.33 -52.46
CA PHE A 156 -8.70 -18.68 -51.97
C PHE A 156 -9.69 -19.70 -52.56
N ASP A 157 -9.20 -20.88 -52.96
CA ASP A 157 -9.90 -22.15 -52.73
C ASP A 157 -9.01 -23.41 -52.94
N ASP A 158 -9.30 -24.40 -52.08
CA ASP A 158 -9.18 -25.87 -52.12
C ASP A 158 -7.87 -26.58 -52.50
N TRP A 159 -7.45 -27.52 -51.64
CA TRP A 159 -7.16 -28.93 -51.98
C TRP A 159 -7.21 -29.83 -50.73
N GLN A 160 -8.11 -30.83 -50.74
CA GLN A 160 -8.19 -31.99 -49.83
C GLN A 160 -7.45 -33.23 -50.41
N SER A 161 -7.10 -34.16 -49.50
CA SER A 161 -6.83 -35.63 -49.63
C SER A 161 -5.65 -36.07 -50.51
N GLY A 162 -4.63 -36.78 -50.00
CA GLY A 162 -4.55 -38.22 -49.61
C GLY A 162 -3.43 -38.84 -50.49
N ASP A 163 -2.54 -39.77 -50.14
CA ASP A 163 -2.46 -40.87 -49.16
C ASP A 163 -0.99 -41.34 -49.01
N ASP A 164 -0.80 -42.39 -48.18
CA ASP A 164 0.33 -43.36 -48.08
C ASP A 164 1.50 -43.01 -47.15
N GLU A 165 2.00 -43.86 -46.25
CA GLU A 165 1.65 -45.16 -45.67
C GLU A 165 2.67 -45.38 -44.52
N TRP A 166 2.39 -46.31 -43.59
CA TRP A 166 3.34 -47.17 -42.85
C TRP A 166 3.39 -47.09 -41.30
N ALA A 167 3.02 -48.22 -40.69
CA ALA A 167 3.45 -48.81 -39.40
C ALA A 167 3.24 -50.35 -39.52
N PRO A 168 3.67 -51.27 -38.61
CA PRO A 168 4.48 -51.18 -37.38
C PRO A 168 5.55 -52.33 -37.18
N ASP A 169 6.30 -52.33 -36.06
CA ASP A 169 6.63 -53.47 -35.15
C ASP A 169 7.52 -52.98 -33.96
N ALA A 170 7.10 -53.09 -32.67
CA ALA A 170 7.47 -54.08 -31.60
C ALA A 170 8.94 -53.98 -31.07
N THR A 171 9.35 -54.01 -29.78
CA THR A 171 8.81 -54.31 -28.42
C THR A 171 9.82 -53.88 -27.32
N GLU A 172 9.31 -53.62 -26.10
CA GLU A 172 9.81 -53.76 -24.70
C GLU A 172 11.33 -53.88 -24.35
N ASP A 173 11.83 -53.12 -23.35
CA ASP A 173 11.98 -53.59 -21.94
C ASP A 173 12.64 -52.54 -21.01
N ALA A 174 12.29 -52.61 -19.72
CA ALA A 174 12.71 -51.73 -18.61
C ALA A 174 14.10 -52.06 -18.04
N LEU A 175 14.67 -51.21 -17.15
CA LEU A 175 15.35 -51.60 -15.90
C LEU A 175 15.89 -50.41 -15.06
N ASP A 176 15.70 -50.55 -13.75
CA ASP A 176 16.16 -49.75 -12.60
C ASP A 176 17.70 -49.69 -12.43
N VAL A 177 18.20 -48.67 -11.71
CA VAL A 177 19.42 -48.82 -10.89
C VAL A 177 19.26 -48.11 -9.55
N ASP A 178 19.38 -48.93 -8.50
CA ASP A 178 19.29 -48.63 -7.07
C ASP A 178 20.63 -48.21 -6.45
N LEU A 179 20.50 -47.74 -5.21
CA LEU A 179 21.47 -47.14 -4.29
C LEU A 179 22.50 -48.10 -3.64
N ASP A 180 23.56 -47.45 -3.12
CA ASP A 180 24.34 -47.71 -1.89
C ASP A 180 25.23 -48.97 -1.72
N HIS A 181 26.53 -48.76 -1.45
CA HIS A 181 27.17 -48.93 -0.12
C HIS A 181 28.72 -49.00 -0.14
N ALA A 182 29.29 -48.45 0.95
CA ALA A 182 30.40 -48.96 1.77
C ALA A 182 31.78 -48.27 1.77
N ASP A 183 32.15 -47.95 3.01
CA ASP A 183 33.38 -47.49 3.67
C ASP A 183 34.74 -48.03 3.18
N PHE A 184 35.83 -47.31 3.49
CA PHE A 184 37.01 -47.89 4.16
C PHE A 184 37.97 -46.81 4.72
N ASP A 185 38.32 -46.95 6.00
CA ASP A 185 39.47 -46.32 6.69
C ASP A 185 40.80 -47.00 6.31
N VAL A 186 41.93 -46.28 6.42
CA VAL A 186 43.13 -46.62 7.24
C VAL A 186 44.31 -45.65 6.93
N ALA A 187 45.06 -45.36 8.00
CA ALA A 187 46.07 -44.35 8.29
C ALA A 187 47.42 -44.35 7.53
N GLY A 188 48.08 -43.17 7.58
CA GLY A 188 49.45 -43.00 8.09
C GLY A 188 50.60 -42.85 7.08
N ASP A 189 51.15 -41.63 6.92
CA ASP A 189 52.53 -41.30 7.30
C ASP A 189 52.93 -39.85 6.92
N ASP A 190 53.58 -39.18 7.87
CA ASP A 190 54.21 -37.87 7.77
C ASP A 190 55.54 -37.91 6.97
N ILE A 191 55.93 -36.80 6.31
CA ILE A 191 57.20 -36.05 6.54
C ILE A 191 57.48 -34.99 5.43
N GLU A 192 57.61 -33.76 5.92
CA GLU A 192 58.37 -32.54 5.53
C GLU A 192 58.12 -31.69 4.24
N PRO A 193 58.12 -30.34 4.38
CA PRO A 193 57.78 -29.40 3.31
C PRO A 193 58.99 -28.76 2.60
N LEU A 194 58.87 -28.59 1.27
CA LEU A 194 59.82 -27.86 0.42
C LEU A 194 59.52 -26.36 0.33
N ARG A 195 60.61 -25.57 0.38
CA ARG A 195 60.69 -24.10 0.28
C ARG A 195 60.39 -23.59 -1.14
N PRO A 196 59.82 -22.38 -1.32
CA PRO A 196 59.84 -21.69 -2.61
C PRO A 196 61.10 -20.83 -2.80
N SER A 197 61.69 -20.94 -3.99
CA SER A 197 62.85 -20.23 -4.50
C SER A 197 62.57 -18.77 -4.87
N GLN A 198 63.60 -17.95 -4.70
CA GLN A 198 63.67 -16.51 -4.91
C GLN A 198 63.66 -16.10 -6.40
N GLY A 199 62.97 -14.99 -6.69
CA GLY A 199 63.11 -14.21 -7.92
C GLY A 199 62.74 -12.75 -7.65
N ARG A 200 63.75 -11.88 -7.64
CA ARG A 200 63.72 -10.43 -7.32
C ARG A 200 62.73 -9.65 -8.21
N ILE A 201 61.90 -8.81 -7.59
CA ILE A 201 61.39 -7.55 -8.17
C ILE A 201 61.69 -6.45 -7.14
N THR A 202 62.41 -5.42 -7.59
CA THR A 202 62.80 -4.23 -6.83
C THR A 202 61.59 -3.30 -6.61
N PRO A 203 61.33 -2.80 -5.39
CA PRO A 203 60.32 -1.77 -5.18
C PRO A 203 60.89 -0.36 -5.43
N ASP A 204 60.19 0.41 -6.26
CA ASP A 204 60.41 1.83 -6.53
C ASP A 204 60.17 2.67 -5.24
N PRO A 205 60.95 3.73 -4.97
CA PRO A 205 60.89 4.46 -3.71
C PRO A 205 59.65 5.37 -3.65
N ARG A 206 58.88 5.22 -2.56
CA ARG A 206 57.78 6.12 -2.21
C ARG A 206 58.30 7.55 -2.01
N PRO A 207 57.65 8.59 -2.56
CA PRO A 207 58.00 9.97 -2.23
C PRO A 207 57.65 10.26 -0.76
N ALA A 208 58.57 10.93 -0.06
CA ALA A 208 58.37 11.41 1.31
C ALA A 208 57.18 12.37 1.41
N PRO A 209 56.46 12.40 2.54
CA PRO A 209 55.33 13.31 2.72
C PRO A 209 55.79 14.77 2.68
N GLN A 210 55.14 15.59 1.85
CA GLN A 210 55.39 17.02 1.80
C GLN A 210 54.95 17.69 3.13
N PRO A 211 55.71 18.66 3.65
CA PRO A 211 55.33 19.38 4.86
C PRO A 211 54.08 20.24 4.63
N LEU A 212 53.13 20.15 5.54
CA LEU A 212 51.94 20.99 5.60
C LEU A 212 52.33 22.49 5.54
N PRO A 213 51.61 23.33 4.77
CA PRO A 213 51.86 24.77 4.77
C PRO A 213 51.61 25.36 6.16
N LYS A 214 52.61 26.11 6.66
CA LYS A 214 52.55 26.83 7.93
C LYS A 214 51.32 27.74 7.95
N ALA A 215 50.47 27.58 8.96
CA ALA A 215 49.36 28.46 9.23
C ALA A 215 49.88 29.90 9.41
N VAL A 216 49.43 30.80 8.53
CA VAL A 216 49.59 32.25 8.71
C VAL A 216 48.67 32.66 9.86
N PRO A 217 49.17 33.32 10.93
CA PRO A 217 48.30 33.80 12.00
C PRO A 217 47.43 34.92 11.44
N ARG A 218 46.14 34.63 11.27
CA ARG A 218 45.14 35.63 10.91
C ARG A 218 44.93 36.51 12.14
N ALA A 219 45.24 37.80 11.99
CA ALA A 219 45.10 38.81 13.03
C ALA A 219 43.68 38.81 13.60
N VAL A 220 43.57 38.51 14.90
CA VAL A 220 42.35 38.69 15.68
C VAL A 220 42.29 40.18 16.03
N SER A 221 41.36 40.91 15.42
CA SER A 221 41.01 42.26 15.87
C SER A 221 40.48 42.17 17.30
N ARG A 222 41.20 42.76 18.25
CA ARG A 222 40.76 42.91 19.64
C ARG A 222 39.60 43.91 19.69
N SER A 223 38.39 43.41 19.84
CA SER A 223 37.28 44.20 20.38
C SER A 223 37.48 44.36 21.90
N PRO A 224 37.18 45.52 22.49
CA PRO A 224 37.37 45.74 23.92
C PRO A 224 36.40 44.86 24.74
N THR A 225 36.96 44.11 25.70
CA THR A 225 36.22 43.34 26.70
C THR A 225 35.45 44.27 27.63
N LEU A 226 34.12 44.24 27.55
CA LEU A 226 33.21 44.72 28.60
C LEU A 226 33.20 43.69 29.76
N PRO A 227 33.01 44.13 31.02
CA PRO A 227 32.88 43.24 32.16
C PRO A 227 31.60 42.39 32.06
N PRO A 228 31.57 41.20 32.69
CA PRO A 228 30.43 40.30 32.61
C PRO A 228 29.20 40.90 33.30
N GLU A 229 28.08 40.91 32.58
CA GLU A 229 26.75 41.23 33.14
C GLU A 229 26.34 40.14 34.15
N PRO A 230 25.74 40.51 35.30
CA PRO A 230 25.24 39.54 36.26
C PRO A 230 24.01 38.79 35.71
N LEU A 231 23.94 37.49 35.99
CA LEU A 231 22.79 36.64 35.65
C LEU A 231 21.51 37.20 36.29
N PRO A 232 20.37 37.24 35.58
CA PRO A 232 19.10 37.63 36.19
C PRO A 232 18.63 36.56 37.19
N GLU A 233 18.20 37.00 38.37
CA GLU A 233 17.63 36.14 39.41
C GLU A 233 16.36 35.42 38.92
N PRO A 234 16.09 34.19 39.40
CA PRO A 234 14.86 33.47 39.08
C PRO A 234 13.64 34.20 39.66
N ALA A 235 12.62 34.38 38.81
CA ALA A 235 11.36 35.02 39.20
C ALA A 235 10.66 34.25 40.34
N PRO A 236 10.03 34.96 41.31
CA PRO A 236 9.26 34.31 42.37
C PRO A 236 7.98 33.65 41.81
N PRO A 237 7.48 32.57 42.46
CA PRO A 237 6.26 31.91 42.02
C PRO A 237 5.04 32.84 42.17
N PRO A 238 4.07 32.78 41.24
CA PRO A 238 2.85 33.58 41.35
C PRO A 238 2.01 33.16 42.55
N ALA A 239 1.50 34.17 43.27
CA ALA A 239 0.55 34.02 44.38
C ALA A 239 -0.80 33.44 43.89
N PRO A 240 -1.56 32.75 44.76
CA PRO A 240 -2.84 32.15 44.38
C PRO A 240 -3.86 33.25 44.05
N ALA A 241 -4.40 33.22 42.83
CA ALA A 241 -5.46 34.14 42.42
C ALA A 241 -6.78 33.77 43.12
N ALA A 242 -7.27 34.71 43.91
CA ALA A 242 -8.57 34.67 44.58
C ALA A 242 -9.73 34.63 43.59
N GLU A 243 -10.75 33.84 43.91
CA GLU A 243 -12.06 33.82 43.25
C GLU A 243 -12.65 35.24 43.23
N ARG A 244 -12.93 35.76 42.03
CA ARG A 244 -13.80 36.93 41.85
C ARG A 244 -15.01 36.54 41.02
N GLN A 245 -16.15 36.54 41.71
CA GLN A 245 -17.48 36.49 41.12
C GLN A 245 -17.68 37.68 40.18
N VAL A 246 -18.21 37.43 38.98
CA VAL A 246 -18.69 38.46 38.06
C VAL A 246 -20.20 38.36 37.97
N GLN A 247 -20.89 39.42 38.38
CA GLN A 247 -22.34 39.60 38.22
C GLN A 247 -22.69 40.00 36.77
N PRO A 248 -23.92 39.70 36.29
CA PRO A 248 -24.33 40.01 34.93
C PRO A 248 -24.86 41.44 34.84
N VAL A 249 -24.56 42.15 33.75
CA VAL A 249 -25.26 43.37 33.35
C VAL A 249 -25.84 43.13 31.96
N ALA A 250 -27.14 43.37 31.83
CA ALA A 250 -27.96 43.06 30.66
C ALA A 250 -28.00 44.22 29.64
N SER A 251 -28.24 43.82 28.38
CA SER A 251 -29.12 44.44 27.35
C SER A 251 -28.78 45.88 26.88
N GLU A 252 -28.96 46.34 25.64
CA GLU A 252 -29.88 46.09 24.51
C GLU A 252 -29.20 46.67 23.25
N GLU A 253 -29.36 46.10 22.04
CA GLU A 253 -29.52 46.87 20.76
C GLU A 253 -29.44 46.10 19.41
N TRP A 254 -29.39 44.76 19.33
CA TRP A 254 -29.29 44.07 18.02
C TRP A 254 -30.44 43.13 17.60
N GLU A 255 -31.64 43.28 18.13
CA GLU A 255 -32.81 42.46 17.74
C GLU A 255 -33.93 43.25 17.05
N ARG A 256 -33.68 43.77 15.84
CA ARG A 256 -34.77 44.04 14.88
C ARG A 256 -34.34 43.63 13.47
N GLU A 257 -35.16 42.76 12.88
CA GLU A 257 -35.15 42.25 11.51
C GLU A 257 -34.39 40.92 11.30
N GLY A 258 -35.17 39.84 11.38
CA GLY A 258 -34.73 38.45 11.35
C GLY A 258 -34.52 37.86 9.96
N LEU A 259 -33.55 36.94 9.90
CA LEU A 259 -33.42 35.93 8.85
C LEU A 259 -34.19 34.65 9.24
N PRO A 260 -34.75 33.91 8.27
CA PRO A 260 -35.58 32.74 8.53
C PRO A 260 -34.77 31.61 9.18
N ASN A 261 -35.34 31.08 10.26
CA ASN A 261 -34.77 30.05 11.11
C ASN A 261 -34.65 28.69 10.38
N LEU A 262 -33.43 28.28 10.02
CA LEU A 262 -33.09 26.89 9.75
C LEU A 262 -32.21 26.40 10.91
N GLU A 263 -32.84 25.99 12.00
CA GLU A 263 -32.08 25.33 13.07
C GLU A 263 -31.48 24.03 12.54
N PRO A 264 -30.16 23.80 12.72
CA PRO A 264 -29.62 22.45 12.61
C PRO A 264 -30.21 21.65 13.75
N ARG A 265 -31.12 20.70 13.45
CA ARG A 265 -31.58 19.75 14.45
C ARG A 265 -30.35 19.03 15.03
N PRO A 266 -30.07 19.13 16.34
CA PRO A 266 -29.01 18.36 16.94
C PRO A 266 -29.37 16.88 16.83
N PHE A 267 -28.50 16.10 16.18
CA PHE A 267 -28.60 14.64 16.23
C PHE A 267 -28.19 14.19 17.63
N VAL A 268 -29.18 14.02 18.51
CA VAL A 268 -28.98 13.51 19.87
C VAL A 268 -28.79 12.00 19.79
N LEU A 269 -27.56 11.52 19.99
CA LEU A 269 -27.30 10.10 20.23
C LEU A 269 -27.79 9.70 21.64
N PRO A 270 -28.51 8.58 21.79
CA PRO A 270 -28.89 8.07 23.10
C PRO A 270 -27.66 7.62 23.92
N THR A 271 -27.74 7.82 25.24
CA THR A 271 -26.74 7.47 26.28
C THR A 271 -26.45 5.95 26.34
N PRO A 272 -25.35 5.49 26.97
CA PRO A 272 -24.57 4.33 26.50
C PRO A 272 -25.17 2.98 26.93
N SER A 273 -26.04 2.43 26.08
CA SER A 273 -25.99 0.99 25.80
C SER A 273 -25.22 0.82 24.49
N ALA A 274 -23.89 1.01 24.52
CA ALA A 274 -23.07 0.89 23.32
C ALA A 274 -23.23 -0.52 22.73
N ARG A 275 -24.10 -0.64 21.74
CA ARG A 275 -24.29 -1.85 20.93
C ARG A 275 -23.36 -1.74 19.72
N VAL A 276 -23.04 -2.84 19.06
CA VAL A 276 -22.27 -2.81 17.79
C VAL A 276 -22.86 -1.82 16.78
N HIS A 277 -24.17 -1.61 16.81
CA HIS A 277 -24.86 -0.61 15.98
C HIS A 277 -24.36 0.84 16.21
N ASP A 278 -23.94 1.23 17.42
CA ASP A 278 -23.36 2.56 17.66
C ASP A 278 -21.94 2.67 17.10
N LEU A 279 -21.18 1.58 17.10
CA LEU A 279 -19.88 1.54 16.40
C LEU A 279 -20.05 1.67 14.90
N HIS A 280 -21.04 0.98 14.30
CA HIS A 280 -21.33 1.10 12.87
C HIS A 280 -21.62 2.55 12.47
N ARG A 281 -22.33 3.33 13.30
CA ARG A 281 -22.54 4.77 13.06
C ARG A 281 -21.23 5.56 13.06
N PHE A 282 -20.32 5.28 13.99
CA PHE A 282 -19.01 5.94 14.01
C PHE A 282 -18.18 5.59 12.77
N LEU A 283 -18.20 4.31 12.36
CA LEU A 283 -17.50 3.85 11.16
C LEU A 283 -18.12 4.46 9.89
N GLU A 284 -19.44 4.56 9.80
CA GLU A 284 -20.12 5.23 8.70
C GLU A 284 -19.80 6.72 8.63
N ALA A 285 -19.83 7.42 9.77
CA ALA A 285 -19.45 8.83 9.85
C ALA A 285 -17.98 9.03 9.43
N ALA A 286 -17.08 8.12 9.81
CA ALA A 286 -15.68 8.16 9.41
C ALA A 286 -15.52 7.95 7.88
N VAL A 287 -16.23 7.00 7.28
CA VAL A 287 -16.23 6.79 5.82
C VAL A 287 -16.75 8.04 5.09
N ARG A 288 -17.91 8.58 5.51
CA ARG A 288 -18.51 9.77 4.89
C ARG A 288 -17.64 11.02 5.01
N SER A 289 -16.83 11.11 6.05
CA SER A 289 -15.90 12.21 6.29
C SER A 289 -14.53 12.00 5.62
N GLY A 290 -14.31 10.89 4.93
CA GLY A 290 -13.04 10.60 4.26
C GLY A 290 -11.88 10.33 5.23
N ALA A 291 -12.18 9.75 6.39
CA ALA A 291 -11.14 9.29 7.31
C ALA A 291 -10.39 8.08 6.76
N SER A 292 -9.14 7.89 7.20
CA SER A 292 -8.37 6.67 6.93
C SER A 292 -8.56 5.60 8.00
N ASP A 293 -8.67 6.04 9.25
CA ASP A 293 -8.67 5.16 10.42
C ASP A 293 -9.73 5.59 11.44
N VAL A 294 -10.29 4.63 12.16
CA VAL A 294 -11.07 4.87 13.38
C VAL A 294 -10.39 4.18 14.56
N HIS A 295 -10.24 4.90 15.66
CA HIS A 295 -9.61 4.47 16.90
C HIS A 295 -10.67 4.42 18.00
N VAL A 296 -10.88 3.22 18.54
CA VAL A 296 -11.83 2.94 19.62
C VAL A 296 -11.04 2.47 20.84
N HIS A 297 -10.80 3.37 21.78
CA HIS A 297 -9.96 3.09 22.95
C HIS A 297 -10.77 3.13 24.25
N ALA A 298 -10.49 2.21 25.17
CA ALA A 298 -11.12 2.20 26.49
C ALA A 298 -10.76 3.47 27.29
N GLY A 299 -11.78 4.18 27.76
CA GLY A 299 -11.65 5.41 28.56
C GLY A 299 -11.30 6.66 27.74
N ALA A 300 -11.52 6.66 26.42
CA ALA A 300 -11.31 7.81 25.56
C ALA A 300 -12.48 7.98 24.56
N PRO A 301 -12.68 9.19 24.00
CA PRO A 301 -13.58 9.38 22.88
C PRO A 301 -13.14 8.55 21.67
N VAL A 302 -14.11 8.15 20.84
CA VAL A 302 -13.82 7.54 19.53
C VAL A 302 -13.18 8.61 18.66
N LYS A 303 -12.03 8.29 18.07
CA LYS A 303 -11.30 9.22 17.20
C LYS A 303 -11.27 8.68 15.78
N MET A 304 -11.30 9.55 14.79
CA MET A 304 -10.93 9.23 13.42
C MET A 304 -9.64 9.93 13.04
N ARG A 305 -8.84 9.30 12.18
CA ARG A 305 -7.77 9.98 11.46
C ARG A 305 -8.34 10.55 10.18
N GLN A 306 -8.53 11.86 10.16
CA GLN A 306 -8.99 12.60 8.99
C GLN A 306 -7.83 13.46 8.48
N PHE A 307 -7.40 13.23 7.24
CA PHE A 307 -6.32 14.01 6.60
C PHE A 307 -5.01 14.07 7.43
N GLY A 308 -4.65 12.94 8.04
CA GLY A 308 -3.45 12.79 8.87
C GLY A 308 -3.59 13.29 10.32
N ARG A 309 -4.67 13.99 10.67
CA ARG A 309 -4.94 14.49 12.03
C ARG A 309 -5.99 13.64 12.74
N LEU A 310 -5.82 13.42 14.03
CA LEU A 310 -6.84 12.77 14.86
C LEU A 310 -7.91 13.79 15.23
N ARG A 311 -9.19 13.42 15.04
CA ARG A 311 -10.37 14.20 15.40
C ARG A 311 -11.36 13.32 16.15
N ASP A 312 -12.10 13.91 17.07
CA ASP A 312 -13.10 13.18 17.86
C ASP A 312 -14.37 12.99 17.03
N ILE A 313 -14.91 11.77 17.04
CA ILE A 313 -16.21 11.42 16.43
C ILE A 313 -17.30 11.38 17.51
N SER A 314 -16.93 10.97 18.73
CA SER A 314 -17.84 10.96 19.88
C SER A 314 -17.51 12.11 20.83
N ASP A 315 -18.53 12.75 21.39
CA ASP A 315 -18.36 13.84 22.36
C ASP A 315 -17.98 13.35 23.76
N SER A 316 -18.21 12.05 24.02
CA SER A 316 -17.96 11.43 25.33
C SER A 316 -17.02 10.22 25.22
N PRO A 317 -16.21 9.94 26.27
CA PRO A 317 -15.40 8.74 26.34
C PRO A 317 -16.23 7.45 26.40
N LEU A 318 -15.75 6.40 25.74
CA LEU A 318 -16.31 5.05 25.92
C LEU A 318 -15.72 4.40 27.18
N SER A 319 -16.58 3.81 28.03
CA SER A 319 -16.11 3.05 29.20
C SER A 319 -15.41 1.76 28.78
N ALA A 320 -14.55 1.22 29.65
CA ALA A 320 -13.83 -0.04 29.37
C ALA A 320 -14.80 -1.20 29.07
N ASP A 321 -15.89 -1.32 29.83
CA ASP A 321 -16.92 -2.34 29.62
C ASP A 321 -17.70 -2.15 28.32
N ALA A 322 -17.95 -0.89 27.92
CA ALA A 322 -18.63 -0.58 26.66
C ALA A 322 -17.72 -0.93 25.47
N THR A 323 -16.46 -0.49 25.51
CA THR A 323 -15.47 -0.81 24.48
C THR A 323 -15.25 -2.31 24.35
N GLN A 324 -15.07 -3.02 25.47
CA GLN A 324 -14.91 -4.47 25.46
C GLN A 324 -16.11 -5.18 24.84
N ARG A 325 -17.34 -4.82 25.23
CA ARG A 325 -18.56 -5.43 24.67
C ARG A 325 -18.62 -5.26 23.15
N VAL A 326 -18.46 -4.04 22.67
CA VAL A 326 -18.53 -3.71 21.24
C VAL A 326 -17.44 -4.45 20.46
N LEU A 327 -16.19 -4.43 20.92
CA LEU A 327 -15.08 -5.04 20.19
C LEU A 327 -15.17 -6.57 20.17
N LEU A 328 -15.60 -7.21 21.26
CA LEU A 328 -15.73 -8.66 21.31
C LEU A 328 -16.93 -9.19 20.52
N GLU A 329 -18.02 -8.43 20.43
CA GLU A 329 -19.21 -8.80 19.63
C GLU A 329 -18.90 -8.87 18.12
N MET A 330 -17.83 -8.19 17.67
CA MET A 330 -17.36 -8.27 16.28
C MET A 330 -16.57 -9.53 15.97
N LEU A 331 -16.06 -10.23 16.98
CA LEU A 331 -15.14 -11.35 16.81
C LEU A 331 -15.90 -12.66 16.68
N THR A 332 -15.43 -13.53 15.79
CA THR A 332 -15.76 -14.96 15.84
C THR A 332 -15.19 -15.60 17.12
N SER A 333 -15.73 -16.75 17.52
CA SER A 333 -15.21 -17.50 18.68
C SER A 333 -13.71 -17.76 18.57
N TYR A 334 -13.23 -18.15 17.39
CA TYR A 334 -11.80 -18.34 17.12
C TYR A 334 -10.99 -17.05 17.32
N GLN A 335 -11.44 -15.92 16.77
CA GLN A 335 -10.74 -14.64 16.94
C GLN A 335 -10.73 -14.15 18.39
N ALA A 336 -11.81 -14.40 19.13
CA ALA A 336 -11.89 -14.10 20.56
C ALA A 336 -10.90 -14.97 21.37
N ASP A 337 -10.76 -16.26 21.02
CA ASP A 337 -9.75 -17.14 21.62
C ASP A 337 -8.33 -16.64 21.31
N VAL A 338 -8.07 -16.24 20.06
CA VAL A 338 -6.77 -15.66 19.64
C VAL A 338 -6.47 -14.39 20.44
N LEU A 339 -7.41 -13.46 20.54
CA LEU A 339 -7.27 -12.24 21.35
C LEU A 339 -7.05 -12.57 22.84
N SER A 340 -7.72 -13.60 23.35
CA SER A 340 -7.57 -14.01 24.73
C SER A 340 -6.17 -14.57 25.01
N GLU A 341 -5.60 -15.34 24.07
CA GLU A 341 -4.32 -16.03 24.24
C GLU A 341 -3.10 -15.21 23.82
N LEU A 342 -3.22 -14.38 22.80
CA LEU A 342 -2.13 -13.59 22.22
C LEU A 342 -2.15 -12.13 22.68
N GLY A 343 -3.31 -11.64 23.13
CA GLY A 343 -3.49 -10.25 23.50
C GLY A 343 -3.81 -9.33 22.33
N GLU A 344 -3.83 -9.83 21.09
CA GLU A 344 -4.21 -9.09 19.89
C GLU A 344 -4.79 -10.01 18.81
N VAL A 345 -5.58 -9.45 17.89
CA VAL A 345 -6.12 -10.15 16.71
C VAL A 345 -6.35 -9.18 15.56
N ASP A 346 -5.93 -9.58 14.36
CA ASP A 346 -6.23 -8.91 13.10
C ASP A 346 -7.35 -9.65 12.34
N PHE A 347 -8.28 -8.90 11.75
CA PHE A 347 -9.36 -9.46 10.94
C PHE A 347 -9.94 -8.46 9.95
N ALA A 348 -10.67 -8.96 8.96
CA ALA A 348 -11.47 -8.13 8.07
C ALA A 348 -12.91 -8.06 8.60
N TYR A 349 -13.50 -6.87 8.54
CA TYR A 349 -14.88 -6.64 8.95
C TYR A 349 -15.63 -5.89 7.85
N PRO A 350 -16.37 -6.58 6.97
CA PRO A 350 -17.23 -5.93 5.98
C PRO A 350 -18.54 -5.46 6.63
N ILE A 351 -18.99 -4.25 6.29
CA ILE A 351 -20.28 -3.72 6.71
C ILE A 351 -21.07 -3.34 5.44
N PRO A 352 -22.19 -4.05 5.14
CA PRO A 352 -23.01 -3.75 3.97
C PRO A 352 -23.45 -2.29 3.91
N GLY A 353 -23.30 -1.65 2.75
CA GLY A 353 -23.66 -0.24 2.54
C GLY A 353 -22.69 0.80 3.13
N ILE A 354 -21.73 0.40 3.97
CA ILE A 354 -20.76 1.31 4.59
C ILE A 354 -19.37 1.11 4.00
N GLY A 355 -18.85 -0.12 3.96
CA GLY A 355 -17.51 -0.40 3.45
C GLY A 355 -16.85 -1.60 4.10
N ARG A 356 -15.58 -1.81 3.77
CA ARG A 356 -14.76 -2.87 4.34
C ARG A 356 -13.72 -2.27 5.27
N PHE A 357 -13.42 -2.98 6.35
CA PHE A 357 -12.44 -2.53 7.33
C PHE A 357 -11.41 -3.62 7.57
N ARG A 358 -10.14 -3.23 7.72
CA ARG A 358 -9.12 -4.05 8.34
C ARG A 358 -9.00 -3.64 9.80
N CYS A 359 -9.33 -4.56 10.68
CA CYS A 359 -9.45 -4.33 12.10
C CYS A 359 -8.29 -4.97 12.83
N ASN A 360 -7.71 -4.24 13.78
CA ASN A 360 -6.83 -4.79 14.81
C ASN A 360 -7.47 -4.53 16.17
N VAL A 361 -7.65 -5.57 16.98
CA VAL A 361 -8.13 -5.45 18.36
C VAL A 361 -7.06 -5.99 19.29
N TYR A 362 -6.74 -5.26 20.35
CA TYR A 362 -5.63 -5.59 21.25
C TYR A 362 -5.89 -5.18 22.70
N ARG A 363 -5.16 -5.81 23.64
CA ARG A 363 -5.19 -5.50 25.07
C ARG A 363 -4.32 -4.29 25.39
N HIS A 364 -4.85 -3.43 26.24
CA HIS A 364 -4.19 -2.23 26.76
C HIS A 364 -4.43 -2.13 28.27
N HIS A 365 -3.66 -1.32 29.00
CA HIS A 365 -3.75 -1.27 30.48
C HIS A 365 -5.12 -0.81 31.01
N ARG A 366 -5.93 -0.15 30.18
CA ARG A 366 -7.30 0.30 30.52
C ARG A 366 -8.42 -0.64 30.01
N GLY A 367 -8.08 -1.73 29.34
CA GLY A 367 -9.05 -2.62 28.69
C GLY A 367 -8.68 -2.90 27.23
N PHE A 368 -9.66 -3.27 26.42
CA PHE A 368 -9.44 -3.52 24.99
C PHE A 368 -9.49 -2.23 24.17
N ASN A 369 -8.68 -2.20 23.12
CA ASN A 369 -8.68 -1.15 22.10
C ASN A 369 -8.87 -1.78 20.72
N GLY A 370 -9.42 -1.01 19.78
CA GLY A 370 -9.58 -1.40 18.39
C GLY A 370 -9.17 -0.28 17.44
N VAL A 371 -8.49 -0.64 16.36
CA VAL A 371 -8.18 0.25 15.23
C VAL A 371 -8.82 -0.32 13.97
N PHE A 372 -9.54 0.52 13.25
CA PHE A 372 -10.29 0.17 12.05
C PHE A 372 -9.74 0.97 10.88
N HIS A 373 -8.98 0.32 10.02
CA HIS A 373 -8.50 0.89 8.77
C HIS A 373 -9.62 0.75 7.73
N ILE A 374 -10.06 1.87 7.15
CA ILE A 374 -11.06 1.86 6.08
C ILE A 374 -10.38 1.34 4.81
N VAL A 375 -10.96 0.29 4.23
CA VAL A 375 -10.51 -0.31 2.97
C VAL A 375 -11.39 0.24 1.84
N PRO A 376 -10.83 1.03 0.91
CA PRO A 376 -11.58 1.58 -0.22
C PRO A 376 -12.20 0.46 -1.08
N THR A 377 -13.41 0.71 -1.59
CA THR A 377 -14.13 -0.24 -2.45
C THR A 377 -13.66 -0.23 -3.89
N ALA A 378 -13.12 0.90 -4.36
CA ALA A 378 -12.62 1.09 -5.70
C ALA A 378 -11.35 1.96 -5.69
N PRO A 379 -10.46 1.80 -6.67
CA PRO A 379 -9.34 2.71 -6.87
C PRO A 379 -9.84 4.14 -7.20
N PRO A 380 -9.15 5.19 -6.72
CA PRO A 380 -9.51 6.56 -7.03
C PRO A 380 -9.12 6.95 -8.46
N THR A 381 -9.73 8.00 -9.02
CA THR A 381 -9.25 8.63 -10.27
C THR A 381 -8.22 9.73 -9.97
N LEU A 382 -7.40 10.12 -10.95
CA LEU A 382 -6.43 11.21 -10.79
C LEU A 382 -7.12 12.52 -10.35
N GLU A 383 -8.27 12.84 -10.94
CA GLU A 383 -9.07 14.03 -10.63
C GLU A 383 -9.58 14.00 -9.20
N SER A 384 -10.08 12.84 -8.74
CA SER A 384 -10.57 12.67 -7.37
C SER A 384 -9.47 12.85 -6.32
N LEU A 385 -8.22 12.56 -6.69
CA LEU A 385 -7.04 12.80 -5.85
C LEU A 385 -6.51 14.24 -5.94
N GLY A 386 -7.08 15.09 -6.79
CA GLY A 386 -6.57 16.43 -7.08
C GLY A 386 -5.22 16.42 -7.80
N LEU A 387 -4.92 15.33 -8.51
CA LEU A 387 -3.70 15.21 -9.31
C LEU A 387 -3.93 15.73 -10.72
N PRO A 388 -2.89 16.27 -11.39
CA PRO A 388 -3.03 16.73 -12.76
C PRO A 388 -3.25 15.54 -13.70
N THR A 389 -4.25 15.65 -14.57
CA THR A 389 -4.59 14.62 -15.58
C THR A 389 -3.43 14.32 -16.53
N SER A 390 -2.47 15.24 -16.65
CA SER A 390 -1.23 15.03 -17.40
C SER A 390 -0.38 13.87 -16.87
N LEU A 391 -0.58 13.40 -15.63
CA LEU A 391 0.06 12.17 -15.13
C LEU A 391 -0.43 10.91 -15.84
N ALA A 392 -1.60 10.94 -16.50
CA ALA A 392 -2.04 9.83 -17.35
C ALA A 392 -1.00 9.48 -18.42
N ARG A 393 -0.15 10.43 -18.86
CA ARG A 393 0.95 10.12 -19.79
C ARG A 393 1.94 9.05 -19.29
N LEU A 394 2.00 8.79 -17.98
CA LEU A 394 2.80 7.71 -17.41
C LEU A 394 2.31 6.34 -17.89
N THR A 395 1.02 6.22 -18.22
CA THR A 395 0.40 5.02 -18.78
C THR A 395 0.65 4.87 -20.27
N ASN A 396 1.45 5.72 -20.92
CA ASN A 396 1.78 5.62 -22.34
C ASN A 396 3.16 5.00 -22.59
N PHE A 397 3.96 4.75 -21.55
CA PHE A 397 5.24 4.07 -21.71
C PHE A 397 5.01 2.59 -22.02
N ALA A 398 5.62 2.08 -23.08
CA ALA A 398 5.61 0.64 -23.37
C ALA A 398 6.46 -0.14 -22.36
N GLN A 399 7.61 0.42 -21.97
CA GLN A 399 8.54 -0.19 -21.02
C GLN A 399 9.35 0.87 -20.26
N GLY A 400 9.98 0.44 -19.17
CA GLY A 400 10.89 1.23 -18.34
C GLY A 400 10.38 1.40 -16.92
N LEU A 401 11.08 2.20 -16.12
CA LEU A 401 10.84 2.38 -14.69
C LEU A 401 10.18 3.74 -14.42
N VAL A 402 9.03 3.73 -13.75
CA VAL A 402 8.36 4.93 -13.22
C VAL A 402 8.31 4.83 -11.70
N LEU A 403 8.79 5.88 -11.03
CA LEU A 403 8.90 5.91 -9.58
C LEU A 403 7.95 6.93 -8.96
N LEU A 404 7.09 6.48 -8.06
CA LEU A 404 6.31 7.34 -7.17
C LEU A 404 7.00 7.44 -5.82
N THR A 405 7.31 8.65 -5.38
CA THR A 405 8.12 8.85 -4.18
C THR A 405 7.52 9.87 -3.23
N GLY A 406 8.00 9.88 -2.00
CA GLY A 406 7.55 10.77 -0.94
C GLY A 406 7.44 10.05 0.39
N PRO A 407 7.24 10.75 1.51
CA PRO A 407 7.19 10.13 2.84
C PRO A 407 6.02 9.15 2.99
N ALA A 408 6.00 8.40 4.09
CA ALA A 408 4.84 7.58 4.45
C ALA A 408 3.57 8.43 4.56
N GLY A 409 2.44 7.90 4.11
CA GLY A 409 1.15 8.58 4.17
C GLY A 409 0.99 9.76 3.19
N CYS A 410 1.89 9.98 2.23
CA CYS A 410 1.71 11.04 1.23
C CYS A 410 0.82 10.66 0.04
N GLY A 411 0.15 9.50 0.06
CA GLY A 411 -0.80 9.10 -0.99
C GLY A 411 -0.18 8.39 -2.21
N LYS A 412 1.07 7.90 -2.14
CA LYS A 412 1.73 7.16 -3.25
C LYS A 412 0.90 5.98 -3.73
N THR A 413 0.40 5.17 -2.79
CA THR A 413 -0.39 3.98 -3.11
C THR A 413 -1.70 4.35 -3.81
N SER A 414 -2.36 5.43 -3.38
CA SER A 414 -3.55 5.95 -4.05
C SER A 414 -3.25 6.41 -5.48
N THR A 415 -2.15 7.14 -5.68
CA THR A 415 -1.72 7.57 -7.01
C THR A 415 -1.36 6.38 -7.90
N LEU A 416 -0.64 5.38 -7.36
CA LEU A 416 -0.31 4.16 -8.08
C LEU A 416 -1.56 3.39 -8.48
N ALA A 417 -2.54 3.25 -7.58
CA ALA A 417 -3.83 2.61 -7.86
C ALA A 417 -4.59 3.35 -8.97
N ALA A 418 -4.61 4.68 -8.96
CA ALA A 418 -5.24 5.47 -10.03
C ALA A 418 -4.57 5.22 -11.40
N ILE A 419 -3.23 5.17 -11.44
CA ILE A 419 -2.47 4.89 -12.68
C ILE A 419 -2.74 3.46 -13.17
N VAL A 420 -2.76 2.48 -12.26
CA VAL A 420 -3.07 1.08 -12.59
C VAL A 420 -4.49 0.94 -13.12
N ASP A 421 -5.46 1.65 -12.55
CA ASP A 421 -6.85 1.60 -13.03
C ASP A 421 -7.01 2.20 -14.44
N ILE A 422 -6.26 3.26 -14.75
CA ILE A 422 -6.20 3.82 -16.11
C ILE A 422 -5.63 2.78 -17.08
N ILE A 423 -4.50 2.13 -16.75
CA ILE A 423 -3.91 1.07 -17.60
C ILE A 423 -4.92 -0.06 -17.82
N ASN A 424 -5.56 -0.52 -16.74
CA ASN A 424 -6.55 -1.60 -16.76
C ASN A 424 -7.80 -1.30 -17.63
N THR A 425 -8.12 -0.02 -17.83
CA THR A 425 -9.28 0.42 -18.63
C THR A 425 -8.92 0.80 -20.06
N GLU A 426 -7.68 1.14 -20.33
CA GLU A 426 -7.24 1.64 -21.64
C GLU A 426 -6.46 0.61 -22.46
N ARG A 427 -5.74 -0.31 -21.80
CA ARG A 427 -4.86 -1.29 -22.44
C ARG A 427 -5.40 -2.72 -22.34
N SER A 428 -4.80 -3.63 -23.09
CA SER A 428 -5.14 -5.06 -23.09
C SER A 428 -3.88 -5.88 -22.83
N GLU A 429 -3.41 -5.81 -21.60
CA GLU A 429 -2.10 -6.28 -21.13
C GLU A 429 -2.26 -7.05 -19.80
N HIS A 430 -1.20 -7.70 -19.33
CA HIS A 430 -1.15 -8.35 -18.02
C HIS A 430 -0.47 -7.44 -16.99
N ILE A 431 -1.23 -7.06 -15.96
CA ILE A 431 -0.76 -6.29 -14.81
C ILE A 431 -0.55 -7.23 -13.62
N LEU A 432 0.67 -7.25 -13.09
CA LEU A 432 1.00 -7.96 -11.86
C LEU A 432 1.40 -6.98 -10.76
N THR A 433 0.68 -6.98 -9.63
CA THR A 433 1.02 -6.16 -8.46
C THR A 433 1.64 -7.01 -7.35
N ILE A 434 2.64 -6.45 -6.65
CA ILE A 434 3.28 -7.05 -5.49
C ILE A 434 3.24 -6.02 -4.36
N GLU A 435 2.48 -6.28 -3.30
CA GLU A 435 2.11 -5.29 -2.27
C GLU A 435 2.20 -5.86 -0.84
N ASP A 436 2.24 -4.98 0.17
CA ASP A 436 2.33 -5.35 1.59
C ASP A 436 1.66 -4.29 2.50
N PRO A 437 0.35 -4.39 2.78
CA PRO A 437 -0.65 -5.29 2.18
C PRO A 437 -1.16 -4.76 0.82
N ILE A 438 -2.10 -5.49 0.20
CA ILE A 438 -2.92 -4.94 -0.89
C ILE A 438 -3.91 -3.92 -0.29
N GLU A 439 -3.86 -2.67 -0.78
CA GLU A 439 -4.72 -1.57 -0.31
C GLU A 439 -5.97 -1.38 -1.18
N TYR A 440 -5.79 -1.48 -2.50
CA TYR A 440 -6.87 -1.36 -3.49
C TYR A 440 -6.99 -2.67 -4.26
N VAL A 441 -8.21 -3.20 -4.36
CA VAL A 441 -8.49 -4.37 -5.19
C VAL A 441 -8.87 -3.89 -6.59
N HIS A 442 -8.15 -4.39 -7.59
CA HIS A 442 -8.41 -4.10 -9.00
C HIS A 442 -9.09 -5.30 -9.64
N GLU A 443 -10.34 -5.12 -10.05
CA GLU A 443 -11.02 -6.09 -10.89
C GLU A 443 -10.41 -6.07 -12.30
N SER A 444 -10.24 -7.24 -12.91
CA SER A 444 -9.79 -7.32 -14.30
C SER A 444 -10.84 -6.70 -15.22
N ARG A 445 -10.42 -5.76 -16.06
CA ARG A 445 -11.28 -5.09 -17.05
C ARG A 445 -10.78 -5.44 -18.45
N ARG A 446 -10.05 -4.53 -19.10
CA ARG A 446 -9.40 -4.83 -20.39
C ARG A 446 -8.07 -5.54 -20.20
N CYS A 447 -7.42 -5.33 -19.05
CA CYS A 447 -6.24 -6.08 -18.64
C CYS A 447 -6.62 -7.28 -17.76
N VAL A 448 -5.72 -8.27 -17.73
CA VAL A 448 -5.69 -9.29 -16.66
C VAL A 448 -4.92 -8.68 -15.49
N VAL A 449 -5.53 -8.66 -14.30
CA VAL A 449 -4.90 -8.10 -13.09
C VAL A 449 -4.70 -9.16 -12.03
N ASN A 450 -3.44 -9.44 -11.70
CA ASN A 450 -3.04 -10.37 -10.65
C ASN A 450 -2.37 -9.60 -9.50
N GLN A 451 -2.90 -9.72 -8.27
CA GLN A 451 -2.37 -9.02 -7.10
C GLN A 451 -1.80 -9.99 -6.07
N ARG A 452 -0.52 -9.81 -5.71
CA ARG A 452 0.21 -10.68 -4.78
C ARG A 452 0.56 -9.91 -3.52
N GLN A 453 0.08 -10.39 -2.38
CA GLN A 453 0.42 -9.82 -1.08
C GLN A 453 1.62 -10.55 -0.46
N VAL A 454 2.64 -9.81 -0.04
CA VAL A 454 3.76 -10.35 0.73
C VAL A 454 3.28 -10.88 2.09
N GLY A 455 3.83 -12.00 2.52
CA GLY A 455 3.43 -12.73 3.73
C GLY A 455 2.19 -13.63 3.55
N ARG A 456 1.36 -13.41 2.52
CA ARG A 456 0.16 -14.21 2.24
C ARG A 456 0.25 -15.03 0.96
N HIS A 457 0.59 -14.40 -0.17
CA HIS A 457 0.68 -15.05 -1.49
C HIS A 457 2.14 -15.34 -1.89
N THR A 458 3.10 -14.70 -1.23
CA THR A 458 4.54 -14.82 -1.49
C THR A 458 5.33 -14.48 -0.23
N SER A 459 6.53 -15.03 -0.05
CA SER A 459 7.33 -14.83 1.16
C SER A 459 8.07 -13.49 1.21
N SER A 460 8.36 -12.87 0.05
CA SER A 460 9.06 -11.58 -0.06
C SER A 460 8.80 -10.91 -1.40
N PHE A 461 9.11 -9.61 -1.49
CA PHE A 461 9.08 -8.84 -2.75
C PHE A 461 9.99 -9.46 -3.81
N ALA A 462 11.26 -9.72 -3.48
CA ALA A 462 12.20 -10.32 -4.42
C ALA A 462 11.77 -11.71 -4.93
N ARG A 463 11.20 -12.57 -4.06
CA ARG A 463 10.66 -13.88 -4.45
C ARG A 463 9.51 -13.73 -5.44
N ALA A 464 8.60 -12.80 -5.17
CA ALA A 464 7.46 -12.51 -6.04
C ALA A 464 7.91 -11.97 -7.39
N LEU A 465 8.87 -11.05 -7.40
CA LEU A 465 9.39 -10.42 -8.61
C LEU A 465 10.21 -11.40 -9.48
N ARG A 466 10.92 -12.35 -8.87
CA ARG A 466 11.53 -13.47 -9.61
C ARG A 466 10.50 -14.38 -10.27
N GLY A 467 9.35 -14.59 -9.62
CA GLY A 467 8.22 -15.33 -10.19
C GLY A 467 7.56 -14.54 -11.32
N ALA A 468 7.35 -13.24 -11.11
CA ALA A 468 6.75 -12.32 -12.05
C ALA A 468 7.36 -12.40 -13.44
N LEU A 469 8.70 -12.46 -13.55
CA LEU A 469 9.41 -12.55 -14.84
C LEU A 469 9.11 -13.83 -15.65
N ARG A 470 8.36 -14.79 -15.08
CA ARG A 470 7.89 -16.01 -15.75
C ARG A 470 6.37 -16.14 -15.74
N GLU A 471 5.67 -15.12 -15.27
CA GLU A 471 4.21 -15.05 -15.19
C GLU A 471 3.64 -14.25 -16.38
N ASP A 472 4.47 -13.97 -17.41
CA ASP A 472 4.12 -13.19 -18.61
C ASP A 472 3.47 -11.81 -18.33
N PRO A 473 4.01 -10.96 -17.42
CA PRO A 473 3.47 -9.63 -17.19
C PRO A 473 3.97 -8.64 -18.24
N ASP A 474 3.13 -7.70 -18.62
CA ASP A 474 3.54 -6.51 -19.38
C ASP A 474 3.86 -5.36 -18.41
N ILE A 475 3.07 -5.25 -17.33
CA ILE A 475 3.22 -4.22 -16.29
C ILE A 475 3.45 -4.88 -14.93
N ILE A 476 4.50 -4.45 -14.24
CA ILE A 476 4.80 -4.89 -12.88
C ILE A 476 4.71 -3.71 -11.91
N CYS A 477 3.81 -3.81 -10.94
CA CYS A 477 3.63 -2.81 -9.88
C CYS A 477 4.24 -3.31 -8.57
N ILE A 478 5.20 -2.55 -8.03
CA ILE A 478 5.92 -2.92 -6.81
C ILE A 478 5.60 -1.91 -5.72
N GLY A 479 4.94 -2.39 -4.67
CA GLY A 479 4.48 -1.56 -3.55
C GLY A 479 5.60 -0.73 -2.92
N GLU A 480 6.81 -1.27 -2.79
CA GLU A 480 7.97 -0.51 -2.31
C GLU A 480 9.31 -1.16 -2.73
N LEU A 481 10.30 -0.33 -3.11
CA LEU A 481 11.70 -0.76 -3.31
C LEU A 481 12.51 -0.55 -2.02
N ARG A 482 12.58 -1.59 -1.18
CA ARG A 482 13.28 -1.56 0.12
C ARG A 482 14.74 -1.98 0.03
N ASP A 483 14.98 -3.13 -0.57
CA ASP A 483 16.27 -3.81 -0.59
C ASP A 483 16.90 -3.84 -1.99
N ILE A 484 18.23 -4.05 -2.01
CA ILE A 484 19.04 -4.08 -3.23
C ILE A 484 18.60 -5.20 -4.20
N GLU A 485 18.12 -6.34 -3.68
CA GLU A 485 17.67 -7.46 -4.52
C GLU A 485 16.43 -7.06 -5.30
N THR A 486 15.44 -6.48 -4.62
CA THR A 486 14.20 -6.00 -5.23
C THR A 486 14.47 -4.86 -6.22
N ILE A 487 15.36 -3.91 -5.87
CA ILE A 487 15.78 -2.83 -6.79
C ILE A 487 16.42 -3.41 -8.05
N SER A 488 17.33 -4.38 -7.90
CA SER A 488 18.04 -4.99 -9.03
C SER A 488 17.08 -5.70 -9.98
N LEU A 489 16.18 -6.51 -9.44
CA LEU A 489 15.17 -7.21 -10.23
C LEU A 489 14.20 -6.24 -10.93
N ALA A 490 13.83 -5.14 -10.28
CA ALA A 490 12.96 -4.12 -10.88
C ALA A 490 13.65 -3.40 -12.04
N LEU A 491 14.94 -3.07 -11.88
CA LEU A 491 15.74 -2.48 -12.95
C LEU A 491 15.91 -3.45 -14.13
N SER A 492 16.21 -4.72 -13.85
CA SER A 492 16.29 -5.75 -14.89
C SER A 492 14.96 -5.90 -15.62
N ALA A 493 13.83 -5.98 -14.92
CA ALA A 493 12.52 -6.07 -15.56
C ALA A 493 12.23 -4.87 -16.48
N ALA A 494 12.53 -3.66 -16.01
CA ALA A 494 12.37 -2.43 -16.78
C ALA A 494 13.28 -2.36 -18.02
N GLU A 495 14.47 -2.96 -17.94
CA GLU A 495 15.41 -3.09 -19.06
C GLU A 495 14.95 -4.15 -20.06
N THR A 496 14.39 -5.27 -19.59
CA THR A 496 13.94 -6.40 -20.41
C THR A 496 12.54 -6.26 -20.99
N GLY A 497 12.02 -5.03 -21.07
CA GLY A 497 10.79 -4.73 -21.83
C GLY A 497 9.52 -4.54 -21.01
N HIS A 498 9.58 -4.59 -19.68
CA HIS A 498 8.40 -4.41 -18.84
C HIS A 498 8.20 -2.93 -18.48
N LEU A 499 6.95 -2.50 -18.31
CA LEU A 499 6.65 -1.26 -17.59
C LEU A 499 6.64 -1.55 -16.09
N VAL A 500 7.59 -0.99 -15.36
CA VAL A 500 7.70 -1.16 -13.91
C VAL A 500 7.24 0.12 -13.21
N LEU A 501 6.19 0.01 -12.41
CA LEU A 501 5.70 1.08 -11.53
C LEU A 501 6.11 0.74 -10.10
N ALA A 502 6.86 1.60 -9.42
CA ALA A 502 7.32 1.30 -8.07
C ALA A 502 7.34 2.51 -7.15
N THR A 503 7.35 2.26 -5.83
CA THR A 503 7.43 3.34 -4.84
C THR A 503 8.70 3.36 -4.00
N LEU A 504 9.14 4.56 -3.61
CA LEU A 504 10.21 4.80 -2.62
C LEU A 504 9.80 5.88 -1.63
N HIS A 505 10.49 5.96 -0.49
CA HIS A 505 10.23 6.98 0.54
C HIS A 505 11.10 8.25 0.42
N THR A 506 11.66 8.52 -0.76
CA THR A 506 12.52 9.69 -1.02
C THR A 506 11.73 10.96 -1.29
N GLY A 507 12.23 12.09 -0.78
CA GLY A 507 11.53 13.38 -0.85
C GLY A 507 11.73 14.19 -2.14
N SER A 508 12.58 13.75 -3.07
CA SER A 508 12.86 14.43 -4.34
C SER A 508 13.34 13.47 -5.42
N SER A 509 13.28 13.90 -6.67
CA SER A 509 13.69 13.12 -7.84
C SER A 509 15.19 12.82 -7.83
N ILE A 510 16.01 13.83 -7.49
CA ILE A 510 17.48 13.67 -7.36
C ILE A 510 17.82 12.74 -6.19
N GLY A 511 17.14 12.91 -5.04
CA GLY A 511 17.33 12.04 -3.88
C GLY A 511 16.94 10.59 -4.19
N THR A 512 15.94 10.38 -5.04
CA THR A 512 15.51 9.05 -5.52
C THR A 512 16.60 8.37 -6.34
N ILE A 513 17.14 9.08 -7.34
CA ILE A 513 18.25 8.58 -8.17
C ILE A 513 19.46 8.24 -7.29
N ASN A 514 19.85 9.14 -6.40
CA ASN A 514 20.97 8.92 -5.49
C ASN A 514 20.75 7.75 -4.52
N ARG A 515 19.52 7.54 -4.03
CA ARG A 515 19.18 6.41 -3.16
C ARG A 515 19.31 5.08 -3.90
N ILE A 516 18.82 4.99 -5.13
CA ILE A 516 18.91 3.78 -5.94
C ILE A 516 20.38 3.45 -6.21
N VAL A 517 21.16 4.41 -6.70
CA VAL A 517 22.60 4.20 -6.97
C VAL A 517 23.36 3.90 -5.69
N GLY A 518 23.08 4.64 -4.60
CA GLY A 518 23.75 4.50 -3.31
C GLY A 518 23.43 3.21 -2.55
N ALA A 519 22.41 2.44 -2.96
CA ALA A 519 22.16 1.11 -2.42
C ALA A 519 23.24 0.09 -2.82
N TYR A 520 24.00 0.37 -3.88
CA TYR A 520 25.03 -0.53 -4.42
C TYR A 520 26.44 -0.17 -3.93
N PRO A 521 27.33 -1.19 -3.78
CA PRO A 521 28.75 -0.96 -3.54
C PRO A 521 29.38 -0.02 -4.58
N PRO A 522 30.36 0.84 -4.22
CA PRO A 522 30.94 1.85 -5.11
C PRO A 522 31.40 1.31 -6.48
N ALA A 523 31.93 0.09 -6.52
CA ALA A 523 32.38 -0.55 -7.75
C ALA A 523 31.24 -0.84 -8.75
N GLN A 524 30.01 -1.06 -8.29
CA GLN A 524 28.84 -1.37 -9.13
C GLN A 524 28.05 -0.13 -9.53
N GLN A 525 28.25 1.00 -8.83
CA GLN A 525 27.48 2.22 -9.08
C GLN A 525 27.57 2.77 -10.53
N PRO A 526 28.72 2.73 -11.23
CA PRO A 526 28.78 3.15 -12.63
C PRO A 526 27.88 2.33 -13.56
N GLN A 527 27.82 1.02 -13.35
CA GLN A 527 26.94 0.12 -14.10
C GLN A 527 25.47 0.44 -13.81
N VAL A 528 25.11 0.56 -12.53
CA VAL A 528 23.74 0.89 -12.11
C VAL A 528 23.29 2.25 -12.65
N ARG A 529 24.18 3.26 -12.67
CA ARG A 529 23.88 4.56 -13.31
C ARG A 529 23.59 4.41 -14.80
N SER A 530 24.32 3.54 -15.48
CA SER A 530 24.10 3.28 -16.91
C SER A 530 22.74 2.62 -17.13
N MET A 531 22.44 1.54 -16.41
CA MET A 531 21.13 0.86 -16.47
C MET A 531 19.97 1.82 -16.13
N LEU A 532 20.11 2.59 -15.04
CA LEU A 532 19.09 3.55 -14.62
C LEU A 532 18.88 4.67 -15.65
N SER A 533 19.95 5.13 -16.32
CA SER A 533 19.86 6.17 -17.35
C SER A 533 19.03 5.74 -18.57
N GLU A 534 18.94 4.43 -18.82
CA GLU A 534 18.27 3.84 -19.98
C GLU A 534 16.88 3.32 -19.64
N SER A 535 16.67 2.85 -18.41
CA SER A 535 15.40 2.30 -17.95
C SER A 535 14.47 3.34 -17.32
N LEU A 536 14.99 4.35 -16.60
CA LEU A 536 14.15 5.34 -15.90
C LEU A 536 13.37 6.21 -16.90
N ARG A 537 12.06 6.37 -16.67
CA ARG A 537 11.15 7.16 -17.50
C ARG A 537 10.65 8.40 -16.76
N ALA A 538 10.28 8.25 -15.49
CA ALA A 538 9.80 9.35 -14.68
C ALA A 538 10.02 9.13 -13.17
N VAL A 539 10.13 10.23 -12.43
CA VAL A 539 10.06 10.25 -10.97
C VAL A 539 9.04 11.31 -10.54
N ILE A 540 8.06 10.89 -9.75
CA ILE A 540 6.99 11.73 -9.21
C ILE A 540 7.14 11.78 -7.70
N SER A 541 7.66 12.88 -7.15
CA SER A 541 7.76 13.05 -5.69
C SER A 541 6.57 13.83 -5.15
N GLN A 542 5.80 13.19 -4.27
CA GLN A 542 4.51 13.67 -3.79
C GLN A 542 4.57 14.08 -2.30
N ARG A 543 3.93 15.20 -1.99
CA ARG A 543 3.62 15.67 -0.64
C ARG A 543 2.12 15.95 -0.54
N LEU A 544 1.52 15.68 0.62
CA LEU A 544 0.15 16.13 0.92
C LEU A 544 0.24 17.34 1.84
N VAL A 545 -0.33 18.46 1.39
CA VAL A 545 -0.29 19.74 2.10
C VAL A 545 -1.70 20.09 2.55
N PRO A 546 -1.91 20.54 3.80
CA PRO A 546 -3.22 21.00 4.26
C PRO A 546 -3.77 22.12 3.38
N ARG A 547 -5.06 22.05 3.05
CA ARG A 547 -5.75 23.12 2.35
C ARG A 547 -6.01 24.30 3.29
N ALA A 548 -5.95 25.51 2.75
CA ALA A 548 -6.22 26.75 3.49
C ALA A 548 -7.65 26.81 4.05
N ASP A 549 -8.61 26.18 3.35
CA ASP A 549 -10.02 26.07 3.76
C ASP A 549 -10.25 25.07 4.93
N GLY A 550 -9.20 24.35 5.37
CA GLY A 550 -9.28 23.33 6.40
C GLY A 550 -10.04 22.05 5.99
N ARG A 551 -10.49 21.96 4.73
CA ARG A 551 -11.26 20.85 4.16
C ARG A 551 -10.36 19.82 3.48
N GLY A 552 -9.32 19.41 4.19
CA GLY A 552 -8.47 18.29 3.80
C GLY A 552 -7.08 18.67 3.33
N VAL A 553 -6.56 17.86 2.42
CA VAL A 553 -5.19 17.99 1.89
C VAL A 553 -5.21 18.01 0.37
N VAL A 554 -4.20 18.61 -0.22
CA VAL A 554 -3.96 18.67 -1.67
C VAL A 554 -2.56 18.14 -1.99
N PRO A 555 -2.38 17.37 -3.07
CA PRO A 555 -1.04 16.93 -3.47
C PRO A 555 -0.23 18.09 -4.06
N ALA A 556 1.02 18.21 -3.61
CA ALA A 556 2.06 18.99 -4.25
C ALA A 556 3.09 18.03 -4.85
N LEU A 557 3.41 18.21 -6.14
CA LEU A 557 4.23 17.28 -6.92
C LEU A 557 5.51 17.92 -7.43
N GLU A 558 6.63 17.25 -7.22
CA GLU A 558 7.78 17.34 -8.11
C GLU A 558 7.64 16.29 -9.21
N ILE A 559 7.86 16.69 -10.45
CA ILE A 559 7.68 15.83 -11.62
C ILE A 559 8.94 15.90 -12.48
N LEU A 560 9.67 14.79 -12.53
CA LEU A 560 10.82 14.60 -13.42
C LEU A 560 10.44 13.61 -14.53
N TYR A 561 10.62 14.01 -15.78
CA TYR A 561 10.59 13.10 -16.92
C TYR A 561 12.00 12.93 -17.46
N VAL A 562 12.42 11.69 -17.68
CA VAL A 562 13.79 11.39 -18.10
C VAL A 562 13.88 11.45 -19.62
N ASN A 563 14.41 12.56 -20.11
CA ASN A 563 14.81 12.71 -21.51
C ASN A 563 16.29 12.33 -21.69
N LYS A 564 16.79 12.35 -22.95
CA LYS A 564 18.18 11.99 -23.28
C LYS A 564 19.21 12.79 -22.47
N ALA A 565 18.96 14.08 -22.24
CA ALA A 565 19.89 14.94 -21.49
C ALA A 565 19.95 14.54 -20.00
N ILE A 566 18.80 14.27 -19.38
CA ILE A 566 18.74 13.79 -18.00
C ILE A 566 19.36 12.39 -17.87
N GLY A 567 19.12 11.50 -18.84
CA GLY A 567 19.79 10.21 -18.91
C GLY A 567 21.31 10.34 -18.93
N ALA A 568 21.88 11.25 -19.74
CA ALA A 568 23.32 11.51 -19.75
C ALA A 568 23.84 12.01 -18.38
N LEU A 569 23.12 12.93 -17.73
CA LEU A 569 23.48 13.40 -16.38
C LEU A 569 23.46 12.27 -15.35
N ILE A 570 22.51 11.34 -15.43
CA ILE A 570 22.47 10.15 -14.56
C ILE A 570 23.69 9.27 -14.82
N ARG A 571 23.97 8.93 -16.09
CA ARG A 571 25.09 8.06 -16.48
C ARG A 571 26.44 8.59 -15.98
N GLU A 572 26.66 9.88 -16.13
CA GLU A 572 27.91 10.57 -15.76
C GLU A 572 28.02 10.88 -14.26
N GLY A 573 27.01 10.55 -13.45
CA GLY A 573 27.02 10.83 -12.01
C GLY A 573 26.85 12.33 -11.67
N ARG A 574 26.28 13.12 -12.60
CA ARG A 574 26.03 14.56 -12.45
C ARG A 574 24.58 14.86 -12.06
N ALA A 575 23.97 14.00 -11.23
CA ALA A 575 22.56 14.11 -10.85
C ALA A 575 22.19 15.44 -10.16
N PHE A 576 23.16 16.12 -9.53
CA PHE A 576 22.95 17.46 -8.94
C PHE A 576 22.58 18.54 -9.99
N GLN A 577 22.96 18.35 -11.27
CA GLN A 577 22.63 19.27 -12.36
C GLN A 577 21.19 19.08 -12.88
N ILE A 578 20.52 17.98 -12.51
CA ILE A 578 19.13 17.71 -12.92
C ILE A 578 18.17 18.79 -12.41
N ARG A 579 18.51 19.48 -11.31
CA ARG A 579 17.68 20.58 -10.78
C ARG A 579 17.47 21.69 -11.82
N SER A 580 18.52 22.08 -12.54
CA SER A 580 18.43 23.13 -13.58
C SER A 580 17.59 22.67 -14.78
N ALA A 581 17.67 21.37 -15.10
CA ALA A 581 16.83 20.77 -16.14
C ALA A 581 15.35 20.72 -15.72
N LEU A 582 15.06 20.38 -14.44
CA LEU A 582 13.71 20.44 -13.88
C LEU A 582 13.12 21.85 -13.92
N GLN A 583 13.92 22.88 -13.62
CA GLN A 583 13.48 24.28 -13.65
C GLN A 583 13.09 24.76 -15.04
N THR A 584 13.84 24.36 -16.06
CA THR A 584 13.62 24.78 -17.45
C THR A 584 12.71 23.82 -18.23
N GLY A 585 12.41 22.64 -17.67
CA GLY A 585 11.63 21.57 -18.29
C GLY A 585 10.11 21.71 -18.23
N LYS A 586 9.56 22.88 -17.85
CA LYS A 586 8.11 23.10 -17.69
C LYS A 586 7.31 22.77 -18.95
N ALA A 587 7.83 23.10 -20.14
CA ALA A 587 7.21 22.76 -21.42
C ALA A 587 7.11 21.24 -21.67
N GLN A 588 7.97 20.44 -21.05
CA GLN A 588 7.93 18.97 -21.10
C GLN A 588 7.07 18.38 -19.96
N GLY A 589 6.36 19.23 -19.20
CA GLY A 589 5.57 18.85 -18.04
C GLY A 589 6.40 18.55 -16.78
N MET A 590 7.67 18.95 -16.74
CA MET A 590 8.47 18.86 -15.52
C MET A 590 8.14 20.00 -14.56
N GLN A 591 8.30 19.75 -13.27
CA GLN A 591 7.96 20.73 -12.24
C GLN A 591 8.79 20.48 -10.98
N LEU A 592 9.32 21.56 -10.39
CA LEU A 592 9.90 21.49 -9.04
C LEU A 592 8.80 21.48 -7.97
N LEU A 593 9.06 20.80 -6.84
CA LEU A 593 8.15 20.84 -5.69
C LEU A 593 7.88 22.29 -5.22
N SER A 594 8.91 23.13 -5.19
CA SER A 594 8.77 24.53 -4.78
C SER A 594 7.81 25.31 -5.68
N MET A 595 7.87 25.08 -7.01
CA MET A 595 6.95 25.71 -7.97
C MET A 595 5.52 25.21 -7.76
N ALA A 596 5.33 23.91 -7.50
CA ALA A 596 4.03 23.34 -7.17
C ALA A 596 3.40 24.02 -5.94
N LEU A 597 4.21 24.22 -4.91
CA LEU A 597 3.79 24.89 -3.68
C LEU A 597 3.48 26.37 -3.91
N ASP A 598 4.30 27.07 -4.70
CA ASP A 598 4.06 28.47 -5.08
C ASP A 598 2.73 28.62 -5.84
N ASP A 599 2.44 27.72 -6.78
CA ASP A 599 1.21 27.73 -7.56
C ASP A 599 -0.02 27.47 -6.68
N LEU A 600 0.08 26.56 -5.70
CA LEU A 600 -0.99 26.29 -4.72
C LEU A 600 -1.25 27.47 -3.77
N VAL A 601 -0.19 28.21 -3.38
CA VAL A 601 -0.32 29.43 -2.56
C VAL A 601 -0.96 30.55 -3.36
N LYS A 602 -0.51 30.78 -4.60
CA LYS A 602 -1.10 31.79 -5.51
C LYS A 602 -2.57 31.52 -5.80
N ALA A 603 -2.95 30.24 -5.91
CA ALA A 603 -4.34 29.83 -6.07
C ALA A 603 -5.19 29.95 -4.78
N GLY A 604 -4.60 30.36 -3.65
CA GLY A 604 -5.28 30.41 -2.35
C GLY A 604 -5.68 29.03 -1.81
N THR A 605 -5.19 27.95 -2.43
CA THR A 605 -5.54 26.57 -2.03
C THR A 605 -4.79 26.15 -0.78
N VAL A 606 -3.58 26.67 -0.58
CA VAL A 606 -2.70 26.37 0.56
C VAL A 606 -2.20 27.67 1.18
N ALA A 607 -2.14 27.73 2.51
CA ALA A 607 -1.57 28.88 3.22
C ALA A 607 -0.03 28.92 3.05
N ALA A 608 0.54 30.11 2.90
CA ALA A 608 1.99 30.27 2.72
C ALA A 608 2.83 29.63 3.84
N ALA A 609 2.36 29.72 5.09
CA ALA A 609 3.00 29.09 6.24
C ALA A 609 3.04 27.55 6.13
N ASP A 610 1.93 26.94 5.70
CA ASP A 610 1.89 25.49 5.45
C ASP A 610 2.80 25.13 4.28
N ALA A 611 2.73 25.84 3.15
CA ALA A 611 3.59 25.58 2.00
C ALA A 611 5.09 25.59 2.35
N ASN A 612 5.54 26.57 3.14
CA ASN A 612 6.93 26.69 3.58
C ASN A 612 7.39 25.51 4.45
N ARG A 613 6.51 24.94 5.28
CA ARG A 613 6.83 23.74 6.08
C ARG A 613 7.12 22.50 5.23
N PHE A 614 6.56 22.42 4.03
CA PHE A 614 6.73 21.28 3.13
C PHE A 614 7.78 21.51 2.03
N ARG A 615 8.44 22.68 2.01
CA ARG A 615 9.56 22.94 1.08
C ARG A 615 10.80 22.09 1.45
N PRO A 616 11.62 21.72 0.46
CA PRO A 616 12.95 21.18 0.72
C PRO A 616 13.81 22.19 1.51
N GLU A 617 14.66 21.69 2.41
CA GLU A 617 15.58 22.54 3.20
C GLU A 617 16.45 23.42 2.29
N GLY A 618 16.62 24.70 2.67
CA GLY A 618 17.44 25.67 1.92
C GLY A 618 16.75 26.32 0.71
N VAL A 619 15.44 26.11 0.51
CA VAL A 619 14.65 26.80 -0.52
C VAL A 619 13.63 27.70 0.16
N GLU A 620 13.95 28.98 0.34
CA GLU A 620 12.99 29.99 0.79
C GLU A 620 11.92 30.23 -0.30
N GLY A 621 10.66 30.41 0.13
CA GLY A 621 9.56 30.78 -0.77
C GLY A 621 9.64 32.25 -1.17
N SER A 622 8.98 32.60 -2.27
CA SER A 622 8.66 34.02 -2.51
C SER A 622 7.71 34.51 -1.40
N PRO A 623 7.92 35.72 -0.86
CA PRO A 623 7.15 36.26 0.26
C PRO A 623 5.66 36.38 -0.03
#